data_AF-A0A7V9MS90-F1
#
_entry.id   AF-A0A7V9MS90-F1
#
_cell.length_a   1.000
_cell.length_b   1.000
_cell.length_c   1.000
_cell.angle_alpha   90.00
_cell.angle_beta   90.00
_cell.angle_gamma   90.00
#
_symmetry.space_group_name_H-M   'P 1'
#
loop_
_entity.id
_entity.type
_entity.pdbx_description
1 polymer ?
#
loop_
_entity_poly.entity_id
_entity_poly.type
_entity_poly.pdbx_seq_one_letter_code
_entity_poly.pdbx_strand_id
1 'polypeptide(L)'
;MQETGEPPARIRLRVGDKKFEAGCIYDRPDVANYLGRAPSNPRCGFSFVIETAMQGTPLSLEARDNLVDWTLVFSTTVRGTDIASAAQRVEKENWELADNKARYAWWFDRPGNWPGSTDPLYICGWCVDRMGAPVRGLRAKTERNVFPAKIGIQRRDVRAIFPGLQFAHCSGFAIEVALPSGAGTLDLELLGPDERWHLFDRRSYFERRRRTPAAALRAEERDVFRAAAGGVVSRFAFWLEPRCNWSRMPKRQRLAGWCVALDGPPIAEIRAITGAKKSLARYGLMRSEVKAAFPGVPGAVDSGFLVTVEPSLGSSELVLEARSRDGKWEPFMRRRVHRPLFWGRHENAYGDTDDYSVWIKLYDRPTWRDRRSIRRHIRQLPIKPKFSILLPAYNSNPRFLRRAIASLRAQLYVNWELCAADDASDDPAVWSLLQRAARQDQRIKIVRRTDRGNISLASNAALDLASGAFIGFLDHDDELAPTALYYVALERNRNPTARIIYTDEDKLDDNGKRFSPYFKSSWDPEFFLTQNYLAHFCLIDAEFVRRAGGFRSGFEGAQDYDLVLRCVEQIGPGQVAHIPRIGYHWRSAEGSTAETTAAKPYAHGAA
;
A
#
# COMPACT_ATOMS: atom_id res chain seq x y z
N MET A 1 -32.62 -5.21 50.31
CA MET A 1 -32.18 -3.81 50.38
C MET A 1 -31.51 -3.63 51.74
N GLN A 2 -30.19 -3.58 51.79
CA GLN A 2 -29.45 -3.13 52.98
C GLN A 2 -29.16 -1.62 52.85
N GLU A 3 -29.18 -0.93 53.98
CA GLU A 3 -29.12 0.54 54.16
C GLU A 3 -27.75 1.17 53.85
N THR A 4 -26.77 0.43 53.32
CA THR A 4 -25.47 0.96 52.91
C THR A 4 -25.57 1.49 51.48
N GLY A 5 -25.84 2.80 51.35
CA GLY A 5 -26.26 3.44 50.10
C GLY A 5 -25.27 3.51 48.93
N GLU A 6 -24.31 2.59 48.78
CA GLU A 6 -23.43 2.52 47.60
C GLU A 6 -23.99 1.60 46.51
N PRO A 7 -23.90 1.99 45.22
CA PRO A 7 -24.33 1.14 44.11
C PRO A 7 -23.45 -0.13 44.02
N PRO A 8 -24.01 -1.29 43.63
CA PRO A 8 -23.23 -2.50 43.46
C PRO A 8 -22.16 -2.26 42.39
N ALA A 9 -20.92 -2.69 42.66
CA ALA A 9 -19.81 -2.57 41.72
C ALA A 9 -19.86 -3.65 40.64
N ARG A 10 -20.39 -4.84 40.99
CA ARG A 10 -20.46 -5.99 40.09
C ARG A 10 -21.76 -6.78 40.25
N ILE A 11 -22.15 -7.43 39.16
CA ILE A 11 -23.28 -8.34 39.05
C ILE A 11 -22.78 -9.66 38.52
N ARG A 12 -23.29 -10.77 39.06
CA ARG A 12 -23.06 -12.12 38.58
C ARG A 12 -24.38 -12.74 38.21
N LEU A 13 -24.45 -13.25 36.99
CA LEU A 13 -25.57 -14.02 36.48
C LEU A 13 -25.18 -15.51 36.46
N ARG A 14 -26.05 -16.37 36.98
CA ARG A 14 -25.94 -17.82 36.84
C ARG A 14 -27.11 -18.35 36.04
N VAL A 15 -26.84 -19.16 35.03
CA VAL A 15 -27.84 -19.80 34.17
C VAL A 15 -27.45 -21.26 34.04
N GLY A 16 -28.17 -22.14 34.76
CA GLY A 16 -27.71 -23.52 34.98
C GLY A 16 -26.30 -23.52 35.60
N ASP A 17 -25.37 -24.25 34.98
CA ASP A 17 -23.97 -24.35 35.44
C ASP A 17 -23.08 -23.19 34.96
N LYS A 18 -23.57 -22.33 34.05
CA LYS A 18 -22.78 -21.22 33.50
C LYS A 18 -22.84 -20.00 34.40
N LYS A 19 -21.69 -19.35 34.58
CA LYS A 19 -21.55 -18.11 35.36
C LYS A 19 -21.03 -16.99 34.47
N PHE A 20 -21.66 -15.82 34.56
CA PHE A 20 -21.27 -14.60 33.86
C PHE A 20 -21.12 -13.47 34.87
N GLU A 21 -20.13 -12.60 34.70
CA GLU A 21 -19.93 -11.43 35.55
C GLU A 21 -19.88 -10.16 34.71
N ALA A 22 -20.52 -9.10 35.19
CA ALA A 22 -20.51 -7.77 34.58
C ALA A 22 -20.26 -6.71 35.65
N GLY A 23 -19.60 -5.62 35.27
CA GLY A 23 -19.54 -4.41 36.09
C GLY A 23 -20.84 -3.60 35.93
N CYS A 24 -21.23 -2.88 36.97
CA CYS A 24 -22.30 -1.88 36.84
C CYS A 24 -21.73 -0.63 36.17
N ILE A 25 -21.97 -0.46 34.88
CA ILE A 25 -21.31 0.58 34.06
C ILE A 25 -22.29 1.53 33.37
N TYR A 26 -23.59 1.22 33.31
CA TYR A 26 -24.58 2.16 32.75
C TYR A 26 -25.01 3.18 33.80
N ASP A 27 -25.00 4.45 33.40
CA ASP A 27 -25.63 5.52 34.14
C ASP A 27 -27.16 5.31 34.09
N ARG A 28 -27.79 5.28 35.27
CA ARG A 28 -29.25 5.12 35.41
C ARG A 28 -29.82 6.29 36.23
N PRO A 29 -29.92 7.50 35.64
CA PRO A 29 -30.44 8.67 36.35
C PRO A 29 -31.90 8.47 36.77
N ASP A 30 -32.64 7.64 36.05
CA ASP A 30 -34.00 7.20 36.40
C ASP A 30 -34.04 6.41 37.73
N VAL A 31 -32.98 5.66 38.05
CA VAL A 31 -32.87 4.94 39.33
C VAL A 31 -32.62 5.91 40.48
N ALA A 32 -31.82 6.97 40.28
CA ALA A 32 -31.65 8.02 41.29
C ALA A 32 -32.97 8.74 41.60
N ASN A 33 -33.76 9.03 40.56
CA ASN A 33 -35.09 9.61 40.69
C ASN A 33 -36.07 8.67 41.41
N TYR A 34 -36.08 7.38 41.05
CA TYR A 34 -36.93 6.37 41.69
C TYR A 34 -36.60 6.19 43.18
N LEU A 35 -35.32 6.27 43.55
CA LEU A 35 -34.85 6.14 44.93
C LEU A 35 -34.93 7.45 45.73
N GLY A 36 -35.44 8.55 45.14
CA GLY A 36 -35.56 9.86 45.81
C GLY A 36 -34.23 10.47 46.25
N ARG A 37 -33.12 10.14 45.56
CA ARG A 37 -31.78 10.64 45.89
C ARG A 37 -31.46 11.86 45.02
N ALA A 38 -30.57 12.73 45.53
CA ALA A 38 -30.01 13.81 44.71
C ALA A 38 -29.45 13.23 43.39
N PRO A 39 -29.55 13.95 42.25
CA PRO A 39 -29.08 13.49 40.94
C PRO A 39 -27.55 13.35 40.93
N SER A 40 -27.10 12.28 41.56
CA SER A 40 -25.84 11.62 41.29
C SER A 40 -26.13 10.64 40.15
N ASN A 41 -25.15 10.38 39.28
CA ASN A 41 -25.25 9.37 38.23
C ASN A 41 -24.75 8.04 38.83
N PRO A 42 -25.57 7.22 39.54
CA PRO A 42 -25.09 5.95 40.00
C PRO A 42 -24.86 5.08 38.77
N ARG A 43 -23.59 4.68 38.56
CA ARG A 43 -23.26 3.60 37.62
C ARG A 43 -23.74 2.29 38.24
N CYS A 44 -25.04 2.02 38.10
CA CYS A 44 -25.71 0.87 38.70
C CYS A 44 -26.42 -0.02 37.67
N GLY A 45 -26.40 0.34 36.39
CA GLY A 45 -26.95 -0.51 35.35
C GLY A 45 -25.95 -1.59 34.88
N PHE A 46 -26.48 -2.74 34.49
CA PHE A 46 -25.76 -3.88 33.93
C PHE A 46 -26.60 -4.58 32.85
N SER A 47 -25.96 -5.40 32.00
CA SER A 47 -26.61 -6.17 30.95
C SER A 47 -25.88 -7.50 30.76
N PHE A 48 -26.64 -8.50 30.31
CA PHE A 48 -26.11 -9.81 29.94
C PHE A 48 -26.81 -10.26 28.66
N VAL A 49 -26.04 -10.79 27.72
CA VAL A 49 -26.58 -11.57 26.60
C VAL A 49 -26.25 -13.03 26.87
N ILE A 50 -27.29 -13.86 26.99
CA ILE A 50 -27.15 -15.28 27.29
C ILE A 50 -27.91 -16.11 26.26
N GLU A 51 -27.36 -17.27 25.93
CA GLU A 51 -28.09 -18.30 25.20
C GLU A 51 -28.77 -19.21 26.21
N THR A 52 -30.09 -19.35 26.10
CA THR A 52 -30.92 -20.15 26.99
C THR A 52 -31.36 -21.43 26.28
N ALA A 53 -31.37 -22.55 27.01
CA ALA A 53 -31.87 -23.80 26.46
C ALA A 53 -33.39 -23.75 26.26
N MET A 54 -33.93 -24.58 25.37
CA MET A 54 -35.39 -24.70 25.20
C MET A 54 -36.09 -25.22 26.46
N GLN A 55 -35.38 -26.00 27.28
CA GLN A 55 -35.87 -26.46 28.57
C GLN A 55 -35.74 -25.34 29.62
N GLY A 56 -36.67 -25.31 30.57
CA GLY A 56 -36.67 -24.32 31.66
C GLY A 56 -35.35 -24.36 32.44
N THR A 57 -34.56 -23.31 32.31
CA THR A 57 -33.26 -23.19 32.97
C THR A 57 -33.35 -22.16 34.09
N PRO A 58 -33.00 -22.51 35.34
CA PRO A 58 -32.98 -21.54 36.43
C PRO A 58 -31.92 -20.46 36.17
N LEU A 59 -32.33 -19.22 36.40
CA LEU A 59 -31.52 -18.02 36.28
C LEU A 59 -31.51 -17.30 37.62
N SER A 60 -30.32 -17.04 38.16
CA SER A 60 -30.14 -16.24 39.37
C SER A 60 -29.16 -15.09 39.14
N LEU A 61 -29.45 -13.95 39.74
CA LEU A 61 -28.66 -12.73 39.66
C LEU A 61 -28.19 -12.37 41.07
N GLU A 62 -26.88 -12.32 41.24
CA GLU A 62 -26.20 -11.94 42.47
C GLU A 62 -25.56 -10.55 42.27
N ALA A 63 -25.55 -9.71 43.29
CA ALA A 63 -24.88 -8.41 43.29
C ALA A 63 -23.82 -8.35 44.39
N ARG A 64 -22.76 -7.57 44.15
CA ARG A 64 -21.70 -7.32 45.13
C ARG A 64 -21.26 -5.86 45.09
N ASP A 65 -21.12 -5.25 46.27
CA ASP A 65 -20.40 -3.99 46.41
C ASP A 65 -18.88 -4.24 46.58
N ASN A 66 -18.10 -3.24 46.97
CA ASN A 66 -16.65 -3.37 47.16
C ASN A 66 -16.26 -3.97 48.53
N LEU A 67 -17.20 -4.16 49.45
CA LEU A 67 -16.96 -4.48 50.87
C LEU A 67 -17.66 -5.76 51.37
N VAL A 68 -18.66 -6.28 50.64
CA VAL A 68 -19.55 -7.38 51.05
C VAL A 68 -19.44 -8.57 50.08
N ASP A 69 -19.81 -9.77 50.52
CA ASP A 69 -19.94 -10.96 49.70
C ASP A 69 -21.15 -10.92 48.74
N TRP A 70 -21.15 -11.80 47.73
CA TRP A 70 -22.21 -11.90 46.72
C TRP A 70 -23.57 -12.17 47.35
N THR A 71 -24.55 -11.30 47.05
CA THR A 71 -25.93 -11.40 47.57
C THR A 71 -26.90 -11.66 46.43
N LEU A 72 -27.78 -12.66 46.55
CA LEU A 72 -28.83 -12.94 45.56
C LEU A 72 -29.85 -11.80 45.54
N VAL A 73 -30.09 -11.20 44.37
CA VAL A 73 -31.02 -10.07 44.20
C VAL A 73 -32.22 -10.38 43.31
N PHE A 74 -32.12 -11.39 42.44
CA PHE A 74 -33.21 -11.82 41.57
C PHE A 74 -33.05 -13.28 41.19
N SER A 75 -34.15 -14.02 41.03
CA SER A 75 -34.13 -15.39 40.53
C SER A 75 -35.41 -15.69 39.76
N THR A 76 -35.29 -16.38 38.62
CA THR A 76 -36.42 -16.81 37.78
C THR A 76 -36.05 -18.07 36.98
N THR A 77 -36.94 -18.56 36.12
CA THR A 77 -36.64 -19.62 35.13
C THR A 77 -36.83 -19.07 33.74
N VAL A 78 -35.85 -19.28 32.86
CA VAL A 78 -35.88 -18.81 31.46
C VAL A 78 -35.96 -19.98 30.48
N ARG A 79 -36.59 -19.77 29.31
CA ARG A 79 -36.69 -20.74 28.22
C ARG A 79 -36.38 -20.06 26.89
N GLY A 80 -35.56 -20.70 26.05
CA GLY A 80 -35.24 -20.25 24.70
C GLY A 80 -36.25 -20.72 23.64
N THR A 81 -36.15 -20.17 22.43
CA THR A 81 -36.98 -20.53 21.25
C THR A 81 -36.09 -20.92 20.07
N ASP A 82 -36.54 -21.85 19.22
CA ASP A 82 -35.74 -22.49 18.16
C ASP A 82 -35.24 -21.56 17.04
N ILE A 83 -35.99 -20.50 16.72
CA ILE A 83 -35.66 -19.59 15.61
C ILE A 83 -35.90 -18.15 16.05
N ALA A 84 -34.83 -17.35 16.11
CA ALA A 84 -34.96 -15.90 16.26
C ALA A 84 -35.63 -15.32 15.02
N SER A 85 -36.82 -14.73 15.19
CA SER A 85 -37.54 -14.00 14.15
C SER A 85 -36.71 -12.83 13.62
N ALA A 86 -37.04 -12.33 12.42
CA ALA A 86 -36.37 -11.14 11.88
C ALA A 86 -36.45 -9.94 12.84
N ALA A 87 -37.58 -9.76 13.54
CA ALA A 87 -37.76 -8.73 14.55
C ALA A 87 -36.82 -8.94 15.77
N GLN A 88 -36.69 -10.18 16.26
CA GLN A 88 -35.78 -10.50 17.38
C GLN A 88 -34.31 -10.32 17.01
N ARG A 89 -33.93 -10.53 15.73
CA ARG A 89 -32.56 -10.26 15.25
C ARG A 89 -32.26 -8.76 15.23
N VAL A 90 -33.18 -7.95 14.70
CA VAL A 90 -33.07 -6.49 14.70
C VAL A 90 -33.03 -5.94 16.14
N GLU A 91 -33.87 -6.50 17.02
CA GLU A 91 -33.86 -6.12 18.43
C GLU A 91 -32.53 -6.48 19.09
N LYS A 92 -32.00 -7.70 18.90
CA LYS A 92 -30.68 -8.10 19.38
C LYS A 92 -29.58 -7.14 18.89
N GLU A 93 -29.55 -6.81 17.60
CA GLU A 93 -28.57 -5.85 17.06
C GLU A 93 -28.68 -4.46 17.71
N ASN A 94 -29.91 -3.98 17.94
CA ASN A 94 -30.13 -2.69 18.61
C ASN A 94 -29.66 -2.71 20.06
N TRP A 95 -29.84 -3.82 20.77
CA TRP A 95 -29.35 -4.01 22.13
C TRP A 95 -27.82 -4.08 22.18
N GLU A 96 -27.19 -4.85 21.28
CA GLU A 96 -25.73 -4.92 21.15
C GLU A 96 -25.13 -3.55 20.81
N LEU A 97 -25.77 -2.80 19.91
CA LEU A 97 -25.37 -1.43 19.62
C LEU A 97 -25.49 -0.54 20.85
N ALA A 98 -26.61 -0.58 21.58
CA ALA A 98 -26.78 0.21 22.80
C ALA A 98 -25.74 -0.12 23.88
N ASP A 99 -25.43 -1.41 24.06
CA ASP A 99 -24.38 -1.87 24.98
C ASP A 99 -23.00 -1.34 24.57
N ASN A 100 -22.63 -1.51 23.29
CA ASN A 100 -21.38 -0.99 22.75
C ASN A 100 -21.30 0.53 22.88
N LYS A 101 -22.40 1.26 22.65
CA LYS A 101 -22.46 2.72 22.83
C LYS A 101 -22.22 3.17 24.28
N ALA A 102 -22.47 2.30 25.25
CA ALA A 102 -22.19 2.59 26.64
C ALA A 102 -20.77 2.18 27.06
N ARG A 103 -20.26 1.06 26.52
CA ARG A 103 -18.89 0.58 26.80
C ARG A 103 -17.83 1.47 26.16
N TYR A 104 -18.03 1.84 24.91
CA TYR A 104 -17.07 2.64 24.16
C TYR A 104 -17.42 4.11 24.25
N ALA A 105 -16.42 4.98 24.35
CA ALA A 105 -16.59 6.40 24.11
C ALA A 105 -15.86 6.77 22.83
N TRP A 106 -16.52 7.50 21.93
CA TRP A 106 -15.92 7.91 20.67
C TRP A 106 -16.39 9.30 20.26
N TRP A 107 -15.63 9.90 19.36
CA TRP A 107 -15.95 11.15 18.71
C TRP A 107 -15.38 11.15 17.29
N PHE A 108 -16.01 11.91 16.40
CA PHE A 108 -15.54 12.13 15.05
C PHE A 108 -15.03 13.56 14.90
N ASP A 109 -13.75 13.71 14.58
CA ASP A 109 -13.20 15.01 14.18
C ASP A 109 -13.63 15.33 12.74
N ARG A 110 -13.78 14.28 11.91
CA ARG A 110 -14.31 14.35 10.55
C ARG A 110 -15.19 13.14 10.24
N PRO A 111 -16.24 13.30 9.43
CA PRO A 111 -16.64 14.55 8.78
C PRO A 111 -17.38 15.49 9.76
N GLY A 112 -17.25 16.82 9.58
CA GLY A 112 -17.89 17.80 10.49
C GLY A 112 -19.42 17.83 10.37
N ASN A 113 -19.94 17.48 9.20
CA ASN A 113 -21.33 17.09 8.95
C ASN A 113 -21.29 15.69 8.32
N TRP A 114 -22.35 14.88 8.44
CA TRP A 114 -22.42 13.53 7.88
C TRP A 114 -23.31 13.44 6.62
N PRO A 115 -22.93 13.96 5.43
CA PRO A 115 -23.89 14.24 4.36
C PRO A 115 -23.82 13.19 3.23
N GLY A 116 -24.91 13.07 2.48
CA GLY A 116 -25.09 12.16 1.34
C GLY A 116 -24.25 12.43 0.06
N SER A 117 -22.99 12.86 0.17
CA SER A 117 -22.18 13.20 -1.02
C SER A 117 -20.73 13.57 -0.68
N THR A 118 -19.87 12.59 -0.34
CA THR A 118 -18.43 12.70 -0.63
C THR A 118 -17.89 11.32 -0.94
N ASP A 119 -17.35 11.13 -2.15
CA ASP A 119 -16.60 9.94 -2.52
C ASP A 119 -15.15 10.34 -2.86
N PRO A 120 -14.15 9.85 -2.11
CA PRO A 120 -14.26 9.02 -0.90
C PRO A 120 -14.65 9.82 0.35
N LEU A 121 -15.36 9.19 1.28
CA LEU A 121 -15.69 9.69 2.61
C LEU A 121 -14.51 9.44 3.57
N TYR A 122 -13.98 10.52 4.14
CA TYR A 122 -12.90 10.46 5.12
C TYR A 122 -13.44 10.60 6.53
N ILE A 123 -13.31 9.55 7.33
CA ILE A 123 -13.75 9.55 8.73
C ILE A 123 -12.50 9.48 9.61
N CYS A 124 -12.38 10.39 10.57
CA CYS A 124 -11.34 10.33 11.59
C CYS A 124 -11.86 10.83 12.92
N GLY A 125 -11.24 10.35 13.99
CA GLY A 125 -11.74 10.59 15.33
C GLY A 125 -10.92 9.85 16.36
N TRP A 126 -11.55 9.58 17.50
CA TRP A 126 -11.00 8.74 18.55
C TRP A 126 -12.06 7.78 19.10
N CYS A 127 -11.62 6.62 19.57
CA CYS A 127 -12.46 5.64 20.24
C CYS A 127 -11.68 4.99 21.40
N VAL A 128 -12.27 4.96 22.59
CA VAL A 128 -11.70 4.33 23.79
C VAL A 128 -12.67 3.31 24.38
N ASP A 129 -12.14 2.21 24.91
CA ASP A 129 -12.89 1.31 25.78
C ASP A 129 -12.88 1.87 27.20
N ARG A 130 -14.06 2.15 27.77
CA ARG A 130 -14.18 2.65 29.15
C ARG A 130 -13.72 1.61 30.19
N MET A 131 -13.60 0.34 29.80
CA MET A 131 -13.02 -0.73 30.63
C MET A 131 -11.49 -0.77 30.56
N GLY A 132 -10.85 0.09 29.77
CA GLY A 132 -9.39 0.22 29.68
C GLY A 132 -8.71 -0.75 28.72
N ALA A 133 -9.46 -1.60 28.02
CA ALA A 133 -8.88 -2.51 27.02
C ALA A 133 -8.43 -1.75 25.75
N PRO A 134 -7.41 -2.26 25.03
CA PRO A 134 -6.97 -1.66 23.78
C PRO A 134 -7.97 -1.93 22.65
N VAL A 135 -8.28 -0.91 21.84
CA VAL A 135 -8.99 -1.08 20.57
C VAL A 135 -8.02 -1.65 19.54
N ARG A 136 -8.11 -2.95 19.24
CA ARG A 136 -7.12 -3.66 18.40
C ARG A 136 -7.36 -3.52 16.90
N GLY A 137 -8.53 -3.04 16.52
CA GLY A 137 -8.96 -2.89 15.14
C GLY A 137 -10.16 -1.95 15.06
N LEU A 138 -10.28 -1.23 13.95
CA LEU A 138 -11.46 -0.45 13.62
C LEU A 138 -11.68 -0.56 12.12
N ARG A 139 -12.94 -0.67 11.69
CA ARG A 139 -13.31 -0.73 10.27
C ARG A 139 -14.66 -0.06 10.05
N ALA A 140 -14.88 0.36 8.82
CA ALA A 140 -16.21 0.67 8.32
C ALA A 140 -16.67 -0.46 7.40
N LYS A 141 -17.96 -0.75 7.42
CA LYS A 141 -18.57 -1.82 6.66
C LYS A 141 -19.85 -1.30 6.01
N THR A 142 -20.00 -1.56 4.72
CA THR A 142 -21.27 -1.48 4.00
C THR A 142 -21.75 -2.89 3.70
N GLU A 143 -22.91 -3.05 3.06
CA GLU A 143 -23.43 -4.37 2.68
C GLU A 143 -22.42 -5.20 1.87
N ARG A 144 -21.61 -4.54 1.03
CA ARG A 144 -20.71 -5.21 0.07
C ARG A 144 -19.22 -5.05 0.39
N ASN A 145 -18.84 -3.97 1.07
CA ASN A 145 -17.44 -3.59 1.19
C ASN A 145 -17.03 -3.41 2.65
N VAL A 146 -15.79 -3.80 2.94
CA VAL A 146 -15.15 -3.57 4.25
C VAL A 146 -13.94 -2.67 4.04
N PHE A 147 -13.88 -1.60 4.83
CA PHE A 147 -12.83 -0.59 4.80
C PHE A 147 -12.07 -0.64 6.13
N PRO A 148 -10.81 -1.10 6.16
CA PRO A 148 -10.03 -1.09 7.39
C PRO A 148 -9.59 0.33 7.75
N ALA A 149 -9.60 0.66 9.05
CA ALA A 149 -9.06 1.92 9.55
C ALA A 149 -7.58 1.81 9.94
N LYS A 150 -6.87 2.92 9.86
CA LYS A 150 -5.63 3.14 10.59
C LYS A 150 -5.97 3.49 12.04
N ILE A 151 -5.46 2.73 13.00
CA ILE A 151 -5.66 2.94 14.46
C ILE A 151 -4.34 3.37 15.12
N GLY A 152 -4.34 3.63 16.43
CA GLY A 152 -3.10 3.95 17.17
C GLY A 152 -2.59 5.38 16.97
N ILE A 153 -3.41 6.27 16.40
CA ILE A 153 -3.03 7.68 16.19
C ILE A 153 -2.97 8.38 17.55
N GLN A 154 -1.90 9.13 17.80
CA GLN A 154 -1.65 9.78 19.08
C GLN A 154 -2.65 10.91 19.35
N ARG A 155 -3.32 10.88 20.50
CA ARG A 155 -4.38 11.79 20.98
C ARG A 155 -4.12 12.22 22.41
N ARG A 156 -3.29 13.25 22.58
CA ARG A 156 -2.95 13.80 23.91
C ARG A 156 -4.15 14.46 24.59
N ASP A 157 -4.99 15.10 23.79
CA ASP A 157 -6.28 15.67 24.18
C ASP A 157 -7.20 14.61 24.81
N VAL A 158 -7.31 13.44 24.20
CA VAL A 158 -8.17 12.35 24.69
C VAL A 158 -7.65 11.77 26.00
N ARG A 159 -6.32 11.67 26.18
CA ARG A 159 -5.74 11.28 27.47
C ARG A 159 -6.07 12.27 28.58
N ALA A 160 -6.13 13.57 28.30
CA ALA A 160 -6.51 14.56 29.31
C ALA A 160 -7.97 14.38 29.76
N ILE A 161 -8.85 13.94 28.85
CA ILE A 161 -10.25 13.61 29.15
C ILE A 161 -10.35 12.28 29.93
N PHE A 162 -9.52 11.29 29.59
CA PHE A 162 -9.54 9.95 30.18
C PHE A 162 -8.17 9.56 30.80
N PRO A 163 -7.71 10.22 31.87
CA PRO A 163 -6.35 10.05 32.40
C PRO A 163 -6.09 8.64 32.97
N GLY A 164 -7.14 7.93 33.40
CA GLY A 164 -7.05 6.57 33.95
C GLY A 164 -7.13 5.45 32.89
N LEU A 165 -7.41 5.77 31.62
CA LEU A 165 -7.49 4.76 30.57
C LEU A 165 -6.15 4.63 29.85
N GLN A 166 -5.54 3.46 29.99
CA GLN A 166 -4.18 3.14 29.52
C GLN A 166 -3.92 3.51 28.05
N PHE A 167 -4.89 3.28 27.17
CA PHE A 167 -4.75 3.47 25.72
C PHE A 167 -5.39 4.75 25.18
N ALA A 168 -5.87 5.64 26.05
CA ALA A 168 -6.52 6.89 25.62
C ALA A 168 -5.61 7.77 24.75
N HIS A 169 -4.29 7.73 24.98
CA HIS A 169 -3.30 8.49 24.19
C HIS A 169 -3.10 7.99 22.77
N CYS A 170 -3.51 6.78 22.43
CA CYS A 170 -3.39 6.20 21.09
C CYS A 170 -4.75 5.74 20.53
N SER A 171 -5.82 6.38 21.00
CA SER A 171 -7.22 6.08 20.65
C SER A 171 -7.64 6.58 19.27
N GLY A 172 -6.79 7.38 18.60
CA GLY A 172 -7.15 8.00 17.33
C GLY A 172 -7.22 7.00 16.19
N PHE A 173 -8.16 7.22 15.27
CA PHE A 173 -8.32 6.43 14.05
C PHE A 173 -8.60 7.30 12.82
N ALA A 174 -8.33 6.75 11.64
CA ALA A 174 -8.63 7.36 10.35
C ALA A 174 -8.97 6.29 9.30
N ILE A 175 -9.97 6.54 8.48
CA ILE A 175 -10.48 5.60 7.47
C ILE A 175 -10.97 6.33 6.22
N GLU A 176 -10.62 5.78 5.05
CA GLU A 176 -11.11 6.19 3.74
C GLU A 176 -12.18 5.20 3.29
N VAL A 177 -13.39 5.69 3.05
CA VAL A 177 -14.57 4.88 2.68
C VAL A 177 -15.06 5.30 1.31
N ALA A 178 -14.98 4.39 0.33
CA ALA A 178 -15.63 4.57 -0.96
C ALA A 178 -17.08 4.07 -0.84
N LEU A 179 -18.02 4.98 -0.66
CA LEU A 179 -19.43 4.61 -0.46
C LEU A 179 -20.03 4.05 -1.76
N PRO A 180 -20.75 2.92 -1.71
CA PRO A 180 -21.53 2.43 -2.84
C PRO A 180 -22.57 3.46 -3.29
N SER A 181 -22.91 3.44 -4.59
CA SER A 181 -23.98 4.29 -5.10
C SER A 181 -25.35 3.95 -4.53
N GLY A 182 -26.17 4.98 -4.28
CA GLY A 182 -27.53 4.84 -3.74
C GLY A 182 -27.64 5.03 -2.22
N ALA A 183 -28.71 4.47 -1.65
CA ALA A 183 -29.00 4.51 -0.21
C ALA A 183 -28.50 3.25 0.48
N GLY A 184 -27.96 3.36 1.69
CA GLY A 184 -27.51 2.21 2.46
C GLY A 184 -27.10 2.55 3.88
N THR A 185 -26.53 1.57 4.58
CA THR A 185 -25.97 1.74 5.92
C THR A 185 -24.45 1.61 5.91
N LEU A 186 -23.82 2.43 6.75
CA LEU A 186 -22.42 2.38 7.09
C LEU A 186 -22.29 2.01 8.56
N ASP A 187 -21.79 0.81 8.80
CA ASP A 187 -21.54 0.24 10.10
C ASP A 187 -20.09 0.48 10.49
N LEU A 188 -19.87 1.09 11.67
CA LEU A 188 -18.56 1.28 12.26
C LEU A 188 -18.35 0.26 13.36
N GLU A 189 -17.36 -0.59 13.16
CA GLU A 189 -17.07 -1.72 14.02
C GLU A 189 -15.65 -1.60 14.58
N LEU A 190 -15.46 -2.06 15.80
CA LEU A 190 -14.16 -2.19 16.43
C LEU A 190 -13.88 -3.63 16.80
N LEU A 191 -12.61 -4.01 16.83
CA LEU A 191 -12.16 -5.34 17.27
C LEU A 191 -11.90 -5.28 18.78
N GLY A 192 -12.76 -5.96 19.54
CA GLY A 192 -12.70 -6.05 20.99
C GLY A 192 -11.57 -6.99 21.50
N PRO A 193 -11.35 -7.03 22.83
CA PRO A 193 -10.37 -7.92 23.44
C PRO A 193 -10.73 -9.41 23.32
N ASP A 194 -11.98 -9.74 23.04
CA ASP A 194 -12.52 -11.08 22.77
C ASP A 194 -12.32 -11.52 21.31
N GLU A 195 -11.57 -10.73 20.52
CA GLU A 195 -11.30 -10.96 19.09
C GLU A 195 -12.56 -10.97 18.21
N ARG A 196 -13.64 -10.35 18.68
CA ARG A 196 -14.88 -10.17 17.91
C ARG A 196 -15.06 -8.71 17.49
N TRP A 197 -15.75 -8.54 16.35
CA TRP A 197 -16.13 -7.22 15.86
C TRP A 197 -17.41 -6.77 16.54
N HIS A 198 -17.36 -5.59 17.13
CA HIS A 198 -18.45 -4.96 17.87
C HIS A 198 -18.90 -3.71 17.14
N LEU A 199 -20.18 -3.64 16.77
CA LEU A 199 -20.79 -2.46 16.15
C LEU A 199 -20.95 -1.36 17.21
N PHE A 200 -20.30 -0.22 17.03
CA PHE A 200 -20.37 0.89 17.98
C PHE A 200 -21.08 2.13 17.41
N ASP A 201 -21.15 2.28 16.09
CA ASP A 201 -21.98 3.32 15.45
C ASP A 201 -22.54 2.82 14.12
N ARG A 202 -23.75 3.24 13.78
CA ARG A 202 -24.44 2.91 12.52
C ARG A 202 -25.00 4.19 11.94
N ARG A 203 -24.72 4.45 10.66
CA ARG A 203 -25.13 5.66 9.95
C ARG A 203 -25.82 5.29 8.64
N SER A 204 -26.93 5.94 8.32
CA SER A 204 -27.52 5.85 6.99
C SER A 204 -26.87 6.86 6.04
N TYR A 205 -26.67 6.48 4.78
CA TYR A 205 -26.20 7.37 3.73
C TYR A 205 -27.12 7.29 2.50
N PHE A 206 -27.14 8.37 1.70
CA PHE A 206 -27.90 8.44 0.45
C PHE A 206 -27.11 9.27 -0.57
N GLU A 207 -26.71 8.70 -1.71
CA GLU A 207 -25.94 9.43 -2.73
C GLU A 207 -26.79 10.47 -3.48
N ARG A 208 -26.38 11.75 -3.47
CA ARG A 208 -26.87 12.77 -4.42
C ARG A 208 -26.02 12.76 -5.69
N ARG A 209 -26.65 12.67 -6.86
CA ARG A 209 -26.06 12.68 -8.23
C ARG A 209 -25.11 13.85 -8.58
N ARG A 210 -24.88 14.84 -7.71
CA ARG A 210 -23.94 15.94 -7.97
C ARG A 210 -22.62 15.68 -7.29
N ARG A 211 -21.61 15.28 -8.09
CA ARG A 211 -20.19 15.37 -7.75
C ARG A 211 -19.84 16.82 -7.44
N THR A 212 -19.92 17.21 -6.18
CA THR A 212 -19.21 18.39 -5.69
C THR A 212 -17.84 17.87 -5.29
N PRO A 213 -16.73 18.30 -5.91
CA PRO A 213 -15.40 17.88 -5.47
C PRO A 213 -15.29 18.25 -3.99
N ALA A 214 -15.20 17.25 -3.11
CA ALA A 214 -14.76 17.50 -1.74
C ALA A 214 -13.43 18.24 -1.84
N ALA A 215 -13.20 19.26 -0.99
CA ALA A 215 -11.91 19.93 -0.90
C ALA A 215 -10.82 18.85 -0.82
N ALA A 216 -10.09 18.66 -1.91
CA ALA A 216 -9.24 17.50 -2.07
C ALA A 216 -8.18 17.55 -0.95
N LEU A 217 -8.19 16.55 -0.07
CA LEU A 217 -7.12 16.41 0.93
C LEU A 217 -5.78 16.45 0.21
N ARG A 218 -4.83 17.22 0.75
CA ARG A 218 -3.46 17.25 0.23
C ARG A 218 -2.90 15.83 0.27
N ALA A 219 -1.97 15.51 -0.63
CA ALA A 219 -1.38 14.16 -0.70
C ALA A 219 -0.82 13.68 0.66
N GLU A 220 -0.26 14.60 1.45
CA GLU A 220 0.27 14.32 2.79
C GLU A 220 -0.82 13.98 3.83
N GLU A 221 -2.02 14.55 3.68
CA GLU A 221 -3.17 14.29 4.57
C GLU A 221 -3.83 12.95 4.24
N ARG A 222 -3.89 12.57 2.96
CA ARG A 222 -4.44 11.27 2.51
C ARG A 222 -3.66 10.08 3.07
N ASP A 223 -2.36 10.22 3.29
CA ASP A 223 -1.53 9.16 3.88
C ASP A 223 -1.94 8.78 5.31
N VAL A 224 -2.70 9.63 6.01
CA VAL A 224 -3.26 9.30 7.33
C VAL A 224 -4.41 8.29 7.20
N PHE A 225 -5.15 8.31 6.08
CA PHE A 225 -6.35 7.50 5.87
C PHE A 225 -6.07 6.16 5.16
N ARG A 226 -4.89 6.00 4.56
CA ARG A 226 -4.47 4.74 3.92
C ARG A 226 -4.18 3.65 4.96
N ALA A 227 -5.02 2.61 4.99
CA ALA A 227 -4.94 1.50 5.95
C ALA A 227 -3.62 0.70 5.91
N ALA A 228 -2.97 0.63 4.74
CA ALA A 228 -1.73 -0.13 4.51
C ALA A 228 -0.49 0.38 5.31
N ALA A 229 -0.65 1.36 6.20
CA ALA A 229 0.41 1.91 7.03
C ALA A 229 0.28 1.56 8.54
N GLY A 230 -0.67 0.71 8.92
CA GLY A 230 -0.84 0.09 10.24
C GLY A 230 -0.32 0.90 11.43
N GLY A 231 -1.10 1.85 11.93
CA GLY A 231 -0.72 2.53 13.16
C GLY A 231 -0.70 1.55 14.35
N VAL A 232 0.16 1.82 15.32
CA VAL A 232 0.50 0.87 16.37
C VAL A 232 -0.18 1.28 17.66
N VAL A 233 -1.08 0.46 18.17
CA VAL A 233 -1.58 0.59 19.53
C VAL A 233 -0.49 0.07 20.46
N SER A 234 0.03 0.95 21.29
CA SER A 234 1.22 0.69 22.09
C SER A 234 1.12 1.39 23.43
N ARG A 235 1.72 0.78 24.46
CA ARG A 235 1.91 1.38 25.79
C ARG A 235 2.82 2.62 25.77
N PHE A 236 3.50 2.86 24.65
CA PHE A 236 4.38 3.99 24.52
C PHE A 236 3.64 5.24 24.02
N ALA A 237 3.82 6.35 24.72
CA ALA A 237 3.57 7.67 24.16
C ALA A 237 4.85 8.20 23.55
N PHE A 238 4.75 8.86 22.41
CA PHE A 238 5.92 9.39 21.73
C PHE A 238 5.62 10.67 20.96
N TRP A 239 6.69 11.35 20.59
CA TRP A 239 6.68 12.46 19.66
C TRP A 239 7.94 12.41 18.81
N LEU A 240 7.81 12.86 17.56
CA LEU A 240 8.93 13.12 16.68
C LEU A 240 9.03 14.62 16.45
N GLU A 241 10.23 15.15 16.63
CA GLU A 241 10.53 16.54 16.30
C GLU A 241 10.42 16.78 14.79
N PRO A 242 9.99 17.98 14.38
CA PRO A 242 9.39 18.19 13.08
C PRO A 242 10.38 18.16 11.90
N ARG A 243 9.79 18.00 10.71
CA ARG A 243 10.34 17.99 9.34
C ARG A 243 10.96 16.66 8.88
N CYS A 244 10.09 15.68 8.68
CA CYS A 244 10.33 14.61 7.72
C CYS A 244 9.24 14.67 6.65
N ASN A 245 9.62 14.99 5.41
CA ASN A 245 8.75 14.72 4.28
C ASN A 245 8.86 13.22 3.97
N TRP A 246 7.89 12.45 4.46
CA TRP A 246 7.91 10.99 4.38
C TRP A 246 7.77 10.48 2.94
N SER A 247 7.19 11.26 2.04
CA SER A 247 7.14 10.94 0.60
C SER A 247 8.43 11.31 -0.13
N ARG A 248 9.38 12.00 0.53
CA ARG A 248 10.64 12.46 -0.06
C ARG A 248 11.82 12.44 0.94
N MET A 249 12.19 11.26 1.41
CA MET A 249 13.20 11.05 2.45
C MET A 249 14.64 11.00 1.92
N PRO A 250 15.62 11.67 2.56
CA PRO A 250 17.04 11.60 2.20
C PRO A 250 17.66 10.23 2.38
N LYS A 251 18.83 10.01 1.74
CA LYS A 251 19.62 8.78 1.94
C LYS A 251 19.91 8.55 3.43
N ARG A 252 20.13 9.62 4.19
CA ARG A 252 20.29 9.62 5.63
C ARG A 252 19.31 10.64 6.19
N GLN A 253 18.34 10.19 6.96
CA GLN A 253 17.41 11.05 7.70
C GLN A 253 17.68 10.88 9.19
N ARG A 254 17.87 11.99 9.90
CA ARG A 254 17.89 11.98 11.37
C ARG A 254 16.48 12.13 11.89
N LEU A 255 16.07 11.24 12.78
CA LEU A 255 14.82 11.29 13.52
C LEU A 255 15.17 11.57 14.98
N ALA A 256 14.65 12.66 15.51
CA ALA A 256 14.77 13.03 16.91
C ALA A 256 13.37 13.09 17.51
N GLY A 257 13.27 12.83 18.80
CA GLY A 257 11.99 12.81 19.48
C GLY A 257 12.13 12.41 20.93
N TRP A 258 10.99 12.07 21.52
CA TRP A 258 10.93 11.45 22.84
C TRP A 258 9.95 10.29 22.82
N CYS A 259 10.17 9.33 23.70
CA CYS A 259 9.31 8.17 23.88
C CYS A 259 9.34 7.73 25.34
N VAL A 260 8.15 7.50 25.91
CA VAL A 260 7.95 7.10 27.31
C VAL A 260 7.02 5.89 27.38
N ALA A 261 7.30 4.99 28.33
CA ALA A 261 6.38 3.91 28.70
C ALA A 261 5.33 4.47 29.66
N LEU A 262 4.06 4.45 29.28
CA LEU A 262 2.98 4.89 30.18
C LEU A 262 2.61 3.84 31.22
N ASP A 263 2.94 2.58 30.93
CA ASP A 263 2.71 1.42 31.78
C ASP A 263 3.82 0.39 31.57
N GLY A 264 3.95 -0.52 32.53
CA GLY A 264 4.98 -1.55 32.55
C GLY A 264 6.40 -1.00 32.79
N PRO A 265 7.43 -1.81 32.51
CA PRO A 265 8.82 -1.42 32.76
C PRO A 265 9.26 -0.25 31.87
N PRO A 266 10.18 0.61 32.36
CA PRO A 266 10.70 1.73 31.59
C PRO A 266 11.46 1.27 30.34
N ILE A 267 11.51 2.14 29.34
CA ILE A 267 12.28 1.91 28.12
C ILE A 267 13.77 1.93 28.47
N ALA A 268 14.52 0.96 27.93
CA ALA A 268 15.97 0.93 27.99
C ALA A 268 16.59 1.33 26.64
N GLU A 269 15.97 0.92 25.53
CA GLU A 269 16.51 1.15 24.19
C GLU A 269 15.42 1.40 23.16
N ILE A 270 15.80 2.12 22.10
CA ILE A 270 14.98 2.40 20.93
C ILE A 270 15.77 2.04 19.67
N ARG A 271 15.10 1.51 18.65
CA ARG A 271 15.69 1.30 17.33
C ARG A 271 14.74 1.68 16.20
N ALA A 272 15.33 1.94 15.04
CA ALA A 272 14.63 2.11 13.78
C ALA A 272 14.95 0.96 12.82
N ILE A 273 13.93 0.50 12.10
CA ILE A 273 14.05 -0.51 11.05
C ILE A 273 13.57 0.12 9.74
N THR A 274 14.39 0.05 8.69
CA THR A 274 14.04 0.48 7.33
C THR A 274 14.46 -0.59 6.33
N GLY A 275 13.50 -1.30 5.73
CA GLY A 275 13.79 -2.51 4.95
C GLY A 275 14.58 -3.52 5.78
N ALA A 276 15.75 -3.95 5.29
CA ALA A 276 16.62 -4.88 6.01
C ALA A 276 17.54 -4.21 7.08
N LYS A 277 17.62 -2.87 7.11
CA LYS A 277 18.55 -2.17 7.99
C LYS A 277 17.93 -1.89 9.36
N LYS A 278 18.65 -2.24 10.42
CA LYS A 278 18.33 -1.91 11.82
C LYS A 278 19.35 -0.88 12.34
N SER A 279 18.88 0.21 12.93
CA SER A 279 19.70 1.29 13.46
C SER A 279 19.31 1.56 14.92
N LEU A 280 20.24 1.36 15.85
CA LEU A 280 20.01 1.67 17.26
C LEU A 280 19.99 3.18 17.49
N ALA A 281 19.07 3.66 18.31
CA ALA A 281 18.97 5.07 18.67
C ALA A 281 19.92 5.37 19.84
N ARG A 282 20.41 6.62 19.90
CA ARG A 282 20.91 7.19 21.16
C ARG A 282 19.69 7.57 22.00
N TYR A 283 19.33 6.71 22.94
CA TYR A 283 18.26 6.91 23.93
C TYR A 283 18.83 7.47 25.25
N GLY A 284 18.00 8.03 26.12
CA GLY A 284 18.45 8.62 27.39
C GLY A 284 18.77 10.11 27.31
N LEU A 285 18.26 10.84 26.31
CA LEU A 285 18.50 12.27 26.19
C LEU A 285 17.54 13.04 27.10
N MET A 286 18.06 14.03 27.82
CA MET A 286 17.29 14.82 28.79
C MET A 286 16.17 15.65 28.12
N ARG A 287 14.99 15.64 28.73
CA ARG A 287 13.71 16.16 28.26
C ARG A 287 12.85 16.64 29.44
N SER A 288 13.24 17.75 30.06
CA SER A 288 12.52 18.32 31.22
C SER A 288 11.06 18.67 30.89
N GLU A 289 10.77 19.07 29.65
CA GLU A 289 9.42 19.35 29.17
C GLU A 289 8.54 18.08 29.14
N VAL A 290 9.15 16.91 28.89
CA VAL A 290 8.43 15.63 28.90
C VAL A 290 8.16 15.20 30.34
N LYS A 291 9.09 15.44 31.27
CA LYS A 291 8.84 15.24 32.70
C LYS A 291 7.72 16.13 33.22
N ALA A 292 7.64 17.40 32.78
CA ALA A 292 6.55 18.29 33.15
C ALA A 292 5.19 17.81 32.60
N ALA A 293 5.16 17.27 31.38
CA ALA A 293 3.95 16.69 30.78
C ALA A 293 3.55 15.32 31.37
N PHE A 294 4.52 14.57 31.90
CA PHE A 294 4.34 13.23 32.47
C PHE A 294 5.04 13.08 33.84
N PRO A 295 4.59 13.81 34.88
CA PRO A 295 5.31 13.90 36.16
C PRO A 295 5.42 12.56 36.90
N GLY A 296 4.45 11.65 36.74
CA GLY A 296 4.45 10.32 37.35
C GLY A 296 5.10 9.20 36.54
N VAL A 297 5.61 9.48 35.34
CA VAL A 297 6.14 8.43 34.44
C VAL A 297 7.64 8.23 34.65
N PRO A 298 8.10 7.01 35.00
CA PRO A 298 9.52 6.68 35.12
C PRO A 298 10.29 6.92 33.82
N GLY A 299 11.47 7.51 33.90
CA GLY A 299 12.31 7.81 32.74
C GLY A 299 11.80 8.94 31.84
N ALA A 300 10.72 9.65 32.22
CA ALA A 300 10.19 10.76 31.41
C ALA A 300 11.22 11.87 31.16
N VAL A 301 12.10 12.13 32.15
CA VAL A 301 13.17 13.12 32.03
C VAL A 301 14.27 12.68 31.05
N ASP A 302 14.52 11.38 30.87
CA ASP A 302 15.56 10.85 29.96
C ASP A 302 14.96 10.21 28.70
N SER A 303 13.75 10.63 28.35
CA SER A 303 12.93 10.01 27.31
C SER A 303 13.34 10.35 25.88
N GLY A 304 14.29 11.27 25.70
CA GLY A 304 14.70 11.75 24.41
C GLY A 304 15.52 10.71 23.64
N PHE A 305 15.33 10.67 22.32
CA PHE A 305 16.08 9.80 21.43
C PHE A 305 16.49 10.48 20.13
N LEU A 306 17.57 9.96 19.55
CA LEU A 306 18.05 10.33 18.22
C LEU A 306 18.48 9.08 17.46
N VAL A 307 17.96 8.89 16.25
CA VAL A 307 18.33 7.79 15.35
C VAL A 307 18.54 8.29 13.93
N THR A 308 19.54 7.75 13.23
CA THR A 308 19.73 8.01 11.79
C THR A 308 19.21 6.82 11.02
N VAL A 309 18.27 7.05 10.11
CA VAL A 309 17.70 6.02 9.24
C VAL A 309 18.22 6.17 7.82
N GLU A 310 18.39 5.04 7.14
CA GLU A 310 18.87 4.98 5.75
C GLU A 310 17.89 4.22 4.85
N PRO A 311 16.79 4.87 4.43
CA PRO A 311 15.79 4.20 3.61
C PRO A 311 16.37 3.70 2.27
N SER A 312 15.90 2.53 1.85
CA SER A 312 16.17 1.97 0.53
C SER A 312 15.57 2.87 -0.56
N LEU A 313 16.13 2.82 -1.78
CA LEU A 313 15.59 3.56 -2.91
C LEU A 313 14.17 3.10 -3.25
N GLY A 314 13.24 4.03 -3.41
CA GLY A 314 11.80 3.75 -3.55
C GLY A 314 11.07 3.73 -2.22
N SER A 315 9.96 3.01 -2.17
CA SER A 315 9.09 2.93 -0.99
C SER A 315 9.54 1.82 -0.05
N SER A 316 9.62 2.10 1.24
CA SER A 316 9.91 1.12 2.30
C SER A 316 9.09 1.42 3.55
N GLU A 317 8.90 0.43 4.42
CA GLU A 317 8.36 0.68 5.76
C GLU A 317 9.48 1.11 6.72
N LEU A 318 9.20 2.14 7.50
CA LEU A 318 9.96 2.55 8.67
C LEU A 318 9.19 2.09 9.92
N VAL A 319 9.84 1.29 10.76
CA VAL A 319 9.32 0.86 12.06
C VAL A 319 10.21 1.42 13.16
N LEU A 320 9.61 2.09 14.16
CA LEU A 320 10.29 2.41 15.42
C LEU A 320 9.80 1.45 16.50
N GLU A 321 10.75 0.87 17.22
CA GLU A 321 10.51 -0.07 18.30
C GLU A 321 11.28 0.35 19.55
N ALA A 322 10.72 0.04 20.71
CA ALA A 322 11.34 0.22 22.00
C ALA A 322 11.35 -1.11 22.77
N ARG A 323 12.25 -1.25 23.73
CA ARG A 323 12.23 -2.37 24.69
C ARG A 323 12.65 -1.92 26.08
N SER A 324 12.19 -2.64 27.10
CA SER A 324 12.79 -2.62 28.43
C SER A 324 14.07 -3.47 28.46
N ARG A 325 14.86 -3.39 29.55
CA ARG A 325 16.20 -4.01 29.67
C ARG A 325 16.23 -5.50 29.27
N ASP A 326 15.22 -6.26 29.68
CA ASP A 326 15.07 -7.70 29.38
C ASP A 326 13.78 -7.99 28.59
N GLY A 327 13.19 -6.96 28.00
CA GLY A 327 11.93 -7.05 27.27
C GLY A 327 12.08 -7.43 25.80
N LYS A 328 10.95 -7.84 25.21
CA LYS A 328 10.82 -7.97 23.76
C LYS A 328 10.79 -6.57 23.11
N TRP A 329 11.21 -6.50 21.85
CA TRP A 329 11.03 -5.29 21.05
C TRP A 329 9.55 -5.11 20.74
N GLU A 330 9.04 -3.95 21.10
CA GLU A 330 7.64 -3.56 20.97
C GLU A 330 7.57 -2.37 20.00
N PRO A 331 6.83 -2.47 18.87
CA PRO A 331 6.66 -1.34 17.97
C PRO A 331 5.83 -0.23 18.64
N PHE A 332 6.14 1.02 18.29
CA PHE A 332 5.31 2.17 18.64
C PHE A 332 5.01 3.08 17.46
N MET A 333 5.72 2.91 16.34
CA MET A 333 5.43 3.64 15.11
C MET A 333 5.70 2.75 13.90
N ARG A 334 4.79 2.80 12.93
CA ARG A 334 5.01 2.32 11.57
C ARG A 334 4.65 3.43 10.60
N ARG A 335 5.47 3.60 9.56
CA ARG A 335 5.23 4.60 8.52
C ARG A 335 5.84 4.19 7.20
N ARG A 336 5.07 4.32 6.12
CA ARG A 336 5.61 4.21 4.76
C ARG A 336 6.47 5.43 4.47
N VAL A 337 7.68 5.20 3.97
CA VAL A 337 8.63 6.23 3.58
C VAL A 337 9.09 6.01 2.15
N HIS A 338 9.38 7.09 1.43
CA HIS A 338 9.84 7.02 0.05
C HIS A 338 11.14 7.80 -0.13
N ARG A 339 12.20 7.12 -0.56
CA ARG A 339 13.45 7.77 -0.95
C ARG A 339 13.51 7.88 -2.47
N PRO A 340 13.42 9.10 -3.04
CA PRO A 340 13.48 9.27 -4.47
C PRO A 340 14.88 8.94 -4.99
N LEU A 341 14.92 8.41 -6.21
CA LEU A 341 16.18 8.20 -6.92
C LEU A 341 16.82 9.54 -7.34
N PHE A 342 16.00 10.54 -7.66
CA PHE A 342 16.43 11.86 -8.10
C PHE A 342 16.02 12.93 -7.08
N TRP A 343 17.00 13.72 -6.64
CA TRP A 343 16.83 14.70 -5.56
C TRP A 343 16.35 16.06 -6.06
N GLY A 344 16.84 16.48 -7.23
CA GLY A 344 16.47 17.74 -7.86
C GLY A 344 15.60 17.46 -9.07
N ARG A 345 14.32 17.67 -8.91
CA ARG A 345 13.33 18.03 -9.93
C ARG A 345 12.16 18.66 -9.17
N HIS A 346 11.69 19.80 -9.66
CA HIS A 346 10.71 20.66 -9.01
C HIS A 346 9.40 19.90 -8.72
N GLU A 347 8.48 20.51 -7.97
CA GLU A 347 7.06 20.10 -7.98
C GLU A 347 6.59 19.95 -9.43
N ASN A 348 5.63 19.05 -9.66
CA ASN A 348 5.31 18.42 -10.94
C ASN A 348 4.80 19.41 -12.03
N ALA A 349 5.64 20.34 -12.47
CA ALA A 349 5.31 21.46 -13.37
C ALA A 349 4.83 21.02 -14.77
N TYR A 350 4.97 19.74 -15.12
CA TYR A 350 4.35 19.19 -16.33
C TYR A 350 2.81 19.28 -16.27
N GLY A 351 2.22 19.01 -15.10
CA GLY A 351 0.76 19.09 -14.93
C GLY A 351 0.18 20.49 -15.15
N ASP A 352 1.02 21.53 -15.02
CA ASP A 352 0.61 22.93 -15.17
C ASP A 352 0.91 23.52 -16.56
N THR A 353 1.72 22.84 -17.39
CA THR A 353 2.23 23.39 -18.67
C THR A 353 1.87 22.56 -19.90
N ASP A 354 1.50 21.28 -19.74
CA ASP A 354 1.28 20.30 -20.82
C ASP A 354 2.42 20.23 -21.86
N ASP A 355 3.62 20.70 -21.49
CA ASP A 355 4.80 20.74 -22.35
C ASP A 355 5.68 19.50 -22.10
N TYR A 356 5.64 18.55 -23.04
CA TYR A 356 6.42 17.32 -22.94
C TYR A 356 7.94 17.57 -22.87
N SER A 357 8.44 18.68 -23.41
CA SER A 357 9.84 19.06 -23.31
C SER A 357 10.26 19.35 -21.86
N VAL A 358 9.34 19.89 -21.04
CA VAL A 358 9.54 20.11 -19.60
C VAL A 358 9.56 18.77 -18.87
N TRP A 359 8.65 17.84 -19.21
CA TRP A 359 8.66 16.48 -18.66
C TRP A 359 9.99 15.78 -18.93
N ILE A 360 10.49 15.81 -20.16
CA ILE A 360 11.77 15.19 -20.54
C ILE A 360 12.92 15.75 -19.71
N LYS A 361 13.01 17.09 -19.57
CA LYS A 361 14.02 17.75 -18.73
C LYS A 361 13.92 17.29 -17.27
N LEU A 362 12.69 17.10 -16.78
CA LEU A 362 12.41 16.76 -15.39
C LEU A 362 12.41 15.26 -15.08
N TYR A 363 12.28 14.36 -16.04
CA TYR A 363 12.07 12.94 -15.74
C TYR A 363 13.02 12.03 -16.49
N ASP A 364 13.54 12.44 -17.65
CA ASP A 364 14.27 11.55 -18.55
C ASP A 364 15.62 12.09 -19.06
N ARG A 365 16.10 13.22 -18.50
CA ARG A 365 17.48 13.71 -18.70
C ARG A 365 18.34 13.52 -17.44
N PRO A 366 18.92 12.33 -17.20
CA PRO A 366 19.72 12.10 -16.00
C PRO A 366 20.97 12.98 -15.98
N THR A 367 21.14 13.75 -14.90
CA THR A 367 22.35 14.57 -14.69
C THR A 367 23.58 13.68 -14.44
N TRP A 368 24.77 14.28 -14.43
CA TRP A 368 25.99 13.53 -14.09
C TRP A 368 25.93 12.91 -12.68
N ARG A 369 25.28 13.61 -11.72
CA ARG A 369 25.06 13.12 -10.34
C ARG A 369 24.11 11.93 -10.32
N ASP A 370 23.05 11.99 -11.12
CA ASP A 370 22.09 10.89 -11.28
C ASP A 370 22.79 9.66 -11.86
N ARG A 371 23.53 9.83 -12.96
CA ARG A 371 24.30 8.76 -13.60
C ARG A 371 25.31 8.12 -12.64
N ARG A 372 26.04 8.92 -11.84
CA ARG A 372 26.96 8.42 -10.81
C ARG A 372 26.23 7.63 -9.71
N SER A 373 25.05 8.10 -9.30
CA SER A 373 24.24 7.43 -8.28
C SER A 373 23.66 6.12 -8.77
N ILE A 374 23.15 6.09 -10.00
CA ILE A 374 22.67 4.88 -10.68
C ILE A 374 23.80 3.86 -10.79
N ARG A 375 24.98 4.25 -11.29
CA ARG A 375 26.14 3.34 -11.39
C ARG A 375 26.57 2.76 -10.05
N ARG A 376 26.56 3.58 -8.98
CA ARG A 376 26.83 3.10 -7.62
C ARG A 376 25.77 2.10 -7.16
N HIS A 377 24.50 2.40 -7.42
CA HIS A 377 23.40 1.51 -7.06
C HIS A 377 23.46 0.18 -7.79
N ILE A 378 23.73 0.19 -9.11
CA ILE A 378 23.91 -1.02 -9.92
C ILE A 378 24.97 -1.94 -9.30
N ARG A 379 26.09 -1.41 -8.81
CA ARG A 379 27.12 -2.22 -8.14
C ARG A 379 26.61 -2.93 -6.88
N GLN A 380 25.64 -2.33 -6.20
CA GLN A 380 25.04 -2.79 -4.94
C GLN A 380 23.80 -3.67 -5.15
N LEU A 381 23.29 -3.82 -6.38
CA LEU A 381 22.14 -4.69 -6.65
C LEU A 381 22.51 -6.14 -6.31
N PRO A 382 21.71 -6.84 -5.47
CA PRO A 382 21.91 -8.26 -5.20
C PRO A 382 21.85 -9.13 -6.45
N ILE A 383 20.87 -8.88 -7.32
CA ILE A 383 20.67 -9.61 -8.57
C ILE A 383 21.02 -8.69 -9.75
N LYS A 384 21.90 -9.15 -10.64
CA LYS A 384 22.33 -8.40 -11.83
C LYS A 384 22.01 -9.22 -13.09
N PRO A 385 20.73 -9.33 -13.49
CA PRO A 385 20.34 -10.16 -14.62
C PRO A 385 21.03 -9.71 -15.90
N LYS A 386 21.34 -10.65 -16.78
CA LYS A 386 21.78 -10.34 -18.15
C LYS A 386 20.55 -10.18 -19.03
N PHE A 387 20.47 -9.11 -19.81
CA PHE A 387 19.36 -8.86 -20.74
C PHE A 387 19.81 -9.16 -22.18
N SER A 388 19.07 -9.98 -22.92
CA SER A 388 19.29 -10.18 -24.36
C SER A 388 18.26 -9.38 -25.13
N ILE A 389 18.73 -8.42 -25.91
CA ILE A 389 17.86 -7.56 -26.71
C ILE A 389 17.88 -8.07 -28.14
N LEU A 390 16.72 -8.48 -28.66
CA LEU A 390 16.56 -8.98 -30.01
C LEU A 390 16.34 -7.81 -30.96
N LEU A 391 17.04 -7.84 -32.10
CA LEU A 391 16.92 -6.84 -33.15
C LEU A 391 16.87 -7.54 -34.51
N PRO A 392 15.66 -7.84 -35.04
CA PRO A 392 15.51 -8.25 -36.43
C PRO A 392 15.73 -7.04 -37.36
N ALA A 393 16.51 -7.21 -38.42
CA ALA A 393 16.81 -6.17 -39.41
C ALA A 393 16.54 -6.69 -40.83
N TYR A 394 15.84 -5.89 -41.62
CA TYR A 394 15.58 -6.16 -43.03
C TYR A 394 15.48 -4.84 -43.80
N ASN A 395 16.37 -4.62 -44.75
CA ASN A 395 16.47 -3.37 -45.52
C ASN A 395 16.38 -2.11 -44.64
N SER A 396 16.94 -2.21 -43.43
CA SER A 396 16.86 -1.17 -42.41
C SER A 396 17.67 0.06 -42.82
N ASN A 397 17.10 1.26 -42.62
CA ASN A 397 17.84 2.50 -42.88
C ASN A 397 19.13 2.54 -42.03
N PRO A 398 20.33 2.62 -42.64
CA PRO A 398 21.60 2.59 -41.90
C PRO A 398 21.76 3.73 -40.87
N ARG A 399 21.08 4.86 -41.06
CA ARG A 399 21.06 5.97 -40.09
C ARG A 399 20.35 5.55 -38.81
N PHE A 400 19.17 4.95 -38.91
CA PHE A 400 18.36 4.58 -37.75
C PHE A 400 18.91 3.33 -37.06
N LEU A 401 19.38 2.34 -37.81
CA LEU A 401 20.06 1.16 -37.24
C LEU A 401 21.28 1.55 -36.40
N ARG A 402 22.06 2.55 -36.85
CA ARG A 402 23.17 3.09 -36.07
C ARG A 402 22.70 3.72 -34.75
N ARG A 403 21.57 4.43 -34.76
CA ARG A 403 20.99 5.06 -33.56
C ARG A 403 20.45 4.01 -32.59
N ALA A 404 19.75 2.99 -33.07
CA ALA A 404 19.25 1.87 -32.26
C ALA A 404 20.40 1.20 -31.48
N ILE A 405 21.47 0.80 -32.19
CA ILE A 405 22.66 0.19 -31.56
C ILE A 405 23.36 1.18 -30.61
N ALA A 406 23.45 2.46 -30.96
CA ALA A 406 24.04 3.47 -30.09
C ALA A 406 23.23 3.67 -28.79
N SER A 407 21.91 3.58 -28.84
CA SER A 407 21.02 3.70 -27.67
C SER A 407 21.26 2.56 -26.66
N LEU A 408 21.50 1.34 -27.15
CA LEU A 408 21.91 0.20 -26.32
C LEU A 408 23.29 0.39 -25.72
N ARG A 409 24.27 0.82 -26.52
CA ARG A 409 25.63 1.14 -26.05
C ARG A 409 25.63 2.20 -24.95
N ALA A 410 24.70 3.15 -24.99
CA ALA A 410 24.54 4.22 -24.03
C ALA A 410 23.84 3.83 -22.72
N GLN A 411 23.34 2.59 -22.59
CA GLN A 411 22.65 2.13 -21.38
C GLN A 411 23.56 2.23 -20.14
N LEU A 412 23.02 2.76 -19.04
CA LEU A 412 23.74 2.84 -17.77
C LEU A 412 23.94 1.48 -17.10
N TYR A 413 23.01 0.55 -17.35
CA TYR A 413 23.13 -0.84 -16.95
C TYR A 413 23.95 -1.59 -18.00
N VAL A 414 24.98 -2.32 -17.57
CA VAL A 414 26.02 -2.84 -18.48
C VAL A 414 25.88 -4.32 -18.84
N ASN A 415 25.10 -5.09 -18.05
CA ASN A 415 24.95 -6.52 -18.25
C ASN A 415 23.84 -6.82 -19.27
N TRP A 416 24.14 -6.58 -20.53
CA TRP A 416 23.25 -6.87 -21.65
C TRP A 416 24.03 -7.41 -22.85
N GLU A 417 23.32 -8.01 -23.77
CA GLU A 417 23.79 -8.34 -25.11
C GLU A 417 22.75 -7.97 -26.16
N LEU A 418 23.21 -7.60 -27.34
CA LEU A 418 22.37 -7.39 -28.51
C LEU A 418 22.49 -8.65 -29.37
N CYS A 419 21.35 -9.24 -29.73
CA CYS A 419 21.26 -10.36 -30.64
C CYS A 419 20.57 -9.86 -31.90
N ALA A 420 21.35 -9.55 -32.93
CA ALA A 420 20.82 -8.98 -34.17
C ALA A 420 20.79 -10.03 -35.29
N ALA A 421 19.68 -10.09 -36.02
CA ALA A 421 19.51 -10.98 -37.17
C ALA A 421 19.23 -10.15 -38.42
N ASP A 422 20.11 -10.26 -39.42
CA ASP A 422 19.84 -9.73 -40.76
C ASP A 422 19.02 -10.75 -41.57
N ASP A 423 17.79 -10.40 -41.93
CA ASP A 423 16.86 -11.22 -42.71
C ASP A 423 17.15 -11.16 -44.22
N ALA A 424 18.41 -11.40 -44.59
CA ALA A 424 18.90 -11.32 -45.96
C ALA A 424 18.58 -9.96 -46.63
N SER A 425 18.99 -8.85 -45.99
CA SER A 425 18.83 -7.51 -46.59
C SER A 425 19.53 -7.40 -47.95
N ASP A 426 18.87 -6.71 -48.87
CA ASP A 426 19.37 -6.40 -50.21
C ASP A 426 20.48 -5.33 -50.14
N ASP A 427 20.34 -4.35 -49.22
CA ASP A 427 21.37 -3.34 -48.99
C ASP A 427 22.56 -3.93 -48.20
N PRO A 428 23.75 -4.07 -48.82
CA PRO A 428 24.92 -4.61 -48.13
C PRO A 428 25.42 -3.71 -46.99
N ALA A 429 24.99 -2.44 -46.94
CA ALA A 429 25.34 -1.52 -45.86
C ALA A 429 24.76 -1.97 -44.51
N VAL A 430 23.60 -2.64 -44.49
CA VAL A 430 22.96 -3.16 -43.27
C VAL A 430 23.86 -4.21 -42.61
N TRP A 431 24.21 -5.26 -43.35
CA TRP A 431 25.08 -6.32 -42.83
C TRP A 431 26.48 -5.80 -42.47
N SER A 432 27.05 -4.92 -43.29
CA SER A 432 28.36 -4.30 -43.03
C SER A 432 28.36 -3.47 -41.73
N LEU A 433 27.25 -2.78 -41.43
CA LEU A 433 27.08 -2.02 -40.20
C LEU A 433 27.02 -2.95 -38.99
N LEU A 434 26.22 -4.03 -39.05
CA LEU A 434 26.13 -5.03 -37.98
C LEU A 434 27.49 -5.69 -37.70
N GLN A 435 28.24 -6.08 -38.74
CA GLN A 435 29.59 -6.61 -38.58
C GLN A 435 30.54 -5.62 -37.87
N ARG A 436 30.50 -4.35 -38.28
CA ARG A 436 31.31 -3.31 -37.63
C ARG A 436 30.91 -3.14 -36.16
N ALA A 437 29.62 -3.18 -35.86
CA ALA A 437 29.12 -3.06 -34.50
C ALA A 437 29.60 -4.23 -33.62
N ALA A 438 29.52 -5.46 -34.10
CA ALA A 438 30.00 -6.66 -33.41
C ALA A 438 31.52 -6.64 -33.15
N ARG A 439 32.33 -6.20 -34.13
CA ARG A 439 33.79 -6.04 -33.94
C ARG A 439 34.14 -5.02 -32.85
N GLN A 440 33.34 -3.98 -32.68
CA GLN A 440 33.60 -2.89 -31.73
C GLN A 440 33.08 -3.17 -30.31
N ASP A 441 32.10 -4.06 -30.14
CA ASP A 441 31.49 -4.34 -28.85
C ASP A 441 31.12 -5.83 -28.77
N GLN A 442 31.85 -6.58 -27.95
CA GLN A 442 31.71 -8.04 -27.79
C GLN A 442 30.34 -8.47 -27.23
N ARG A 443 29.53 -7.53 -26.73
CA ARG A 443 28.15 -7.78 -26.32
C ARG A 443 27.19 -7.88 -27.51
N ILE A 444 27.62 -7.52 -28.72
CA ILE A 444 26.79 -7.56 -29.93
C ILE A 444 27.08 -8.84 -30.69
N LYS A 445 26.09 -9.73 -30.72
CA LYS A 445 26.07 -10.97 -31.48
C LYS A 445 25.23 -10.76 -32.72
N ILE A 446 25.68 -11.29 -33.85
CA ILE A 446 25.01 -11.11 -35.15
C ILE A 446 24.87 -12.44 -35.86
N VAL A 447 23.77 -12.61 -36.58
CA VAL A 447 23.56 -13.70 -37.53
C VAL A 447 22.98 -13.12 -38.83
N ARG A 448 23.36 -13.71 -39.96
CA ARG A 448 22.74 -13.41 -41.25
C ARG A 448 21.99 -14.65 -41.69
N ARG A 449 20.71 -14.48 -42.00
CA ARG A 449 19.90 -15.56 -42.57
C ARG A 449 20.26 -15.76 -44.04
N THR A 450 20.19 -17.00 -44.51
CA THR A 450 20.45 -17.37 -45.92
C THR A 450 19.31 -16.92 -46.82
N ASP A 451 18.08 -17.09 -46.33
CA ASP A 451 16.85 -16.83 -47.05
C ASP A 451 15.97 -15.85 -46.29
N ARG A 452 15.27 -15.00 -47.04
CA ARG A 452 14.29 -14.06 -46.50
C ARG A 452 13.13 -14.84 -45.89
N GLY A 453 12.76 -14.52 -44.65
CA GLY A 453 11.75 -15.30 -43.95
C GLY A 453 10.92 -14.55 -42.92
N ASN A 454 10.83 -13.23 -43.04
CA ASN A 454 9.96 -12.35 -42.26
C ASN A 454 10.43 -12.07 -40.81
N ILE A 455 9.70 -11.17 -40.16
CA ILE A 455 10.04 -10.67 -38.82
C ILE A 455 10.02 -11.75 -37.74
N SER A 456 9.12 -12.75 -37.82
CA SER A 456 9.07 -13.85 -36.85
C SER A 456 10.29 -14.75 -36.96
N LEU A 457 10.68 -15.18 -38.18
CA LEU A 457 11.87 -16.02 -38.34
C LEU A 457 13.16 -15.25 -38.08
N ALA A 458 13.23 -13.96 -38.44
CA ALA A 458 14.35 -13.09 -38.07
C ALA A 458 14.47 -12.94 -36.54
N SER A 459 13.36 -12.75 -35.84
CA SER A 459 13.33 -12.65 -34.38
C SER A 459 13.72 -13.97 -33.71
N ASN A 460 13.32 -15.12 -34.26
CA ASN A 460 13.77 -16.43 -33.77
C ASN A 460 15.27 -16.65 -34.01
N ALA A 461 15.82 -16.27 -35.16
CA ALA A 461 17.26 -16.35 -35.41
C ALA A 461 18.06 -15.46 -34.44
N ALA A 462 17.53 -14.29 -34.07
CA ALA A 462 18.09 -13.47 -33.00
C ALA A 462 17.94 -14.13 -31.62
N LEU A 463 16.79 -14.75 -31.33
CA LEU A 463 16.52 -15.46 -30.08
C LEU A 463 17.48 -16.63 -29.85
N ASP A 464 17.89 -17.35 -30.90
CA ASP A 464 18.86 -18.45 -30.81
C ASP A 464 20.25 -18.00 -30.32
N LEU A 465 20.61 -16.73 -30.52
CA LEU A 465 21.86 -16.15 -30.01
C LEU A 465 21.77 -15.75 -28.53
N ALA A 466 20.55 -15.68 -27.97
CA ALA A 466 20.25 -15.09 -26.68
C ALA A 466 20.58 -16.02 -25.49
N SER A 467 21.38 -15.49 -24.57
CA SER A 467 21.89 -16.15 -23.36
C SER A 467 21.51 -15.42 -22.06
N GLY A 468 20.77 -14.32 -22.17
CA GLY A 468 20.27 -13.53 -21.05
C GLY A 468 19.14 -14.23 -20.29
N ALA A 469 18.91 -13.76 -19.07
CA ALA A 469 17.81 -14.20 -18.22
C ALA A 469 16.46 -13.63 -18.67
N PHE A 470 16.47 -12.48 -19.37
CA PHE A 470 15.29 -11.91 -20.01
C PHE A 470 15.59 -11.56 -21.46
N ILE A 471 14.55 -11.68 -22.28
CA ILE A 471 14.49 -11.31 -23.68
C ILE A 471 13.71 -10.01 -23.78
N GLY A 472 14.30 -8.98 -24.40
CA GLY A 472 13.61 -7.73 -24.74
C GLY A 472 13.64 -7.49 -26.24
N PHE A 473 12.70 -6.70 -26.73
CA PHE A 473 12.56 -6.41 -28.16
C PHE A 473 12.99 -4.97 -28.47
N LEU A 474 13.74 -4.79 -29.56
CA LEU A 474 14.12 -3.48 -30.08
C LEU A 474 14.06 -3.51 -31.59
N ASP A 475 13.16 -2.71 -32.15
CA ASP A 475 13.07 -2.56 -33.60
C ASP A 475 14.28 -1.80 -34.14
N HIS A 476 14.65 -2.10 -35.39
CA HIS A 476 15.91 -1.65 -35.99
C HIS A 476 15.99 -0.13 -36.20
N ASP A 477 14.89 0.59 -36.07
CA ASP A 477 14.78 2.04 -36.21
C ASP A 477 14.46 2.78 -34.90
N ASP A 478 14.22 2.06 -33.82
CA ASP A 478 13.84 2.62 -32.52
C ASP A 478 15.02 2.84 -31.57
N GLU A 479 14.76 3.51 -30.44
CA GLU A 479 15.79 3.81 -29.44
C GLU A 479 15.31 3.52 -28.02
N LEU A 480 16.23 3.04 -27.17
CA LEU A 480 15.97 2.89 -25.74
C LEU A 480 16.40 4.13 -24.95
N ALA A 481 15.62 4.47 -23.93
CA ALA A 481 16.02 5.48 -22.95
C ALA A 481 17.27 5.00 -22.20
N PRO A 482 18.30 5.84 -21.92
CA PRO A 482 19.56 5.42 -21.30
C PRO A 482 19.46 4.74 -19.92
N THR A 483 18.29 4.84 -19.29
CA THR A 483 17.99 4.29 -17.97
C THR A 483 17.08 3.06 -17.99
N ALA A 484 16.59 2.65 -19.18
CA ALA A 484 15.59 1.59 -19.35
C ALA A 484 16.02 0.28 -18.67
N LEU A 485 17.16 -0.29 -19.06
CA LEU A 485 17.64 -1.57 -18.49
C LEU A 485 17.98 -1.47 -17.00
N TYR A 486 18.36 -0.28 -16.51
CA TYR A 486 18.58 -0.09 -15.07
C TYR A 486 17.28 -0.21 -14.28
N TYR A 487 16.17 0.35 -14.78
CA TYR A 487 14.89 0.23 -14.10
C TYR A 487 14.35 -1.19 -14.14
N VAL A 488 14.54 -1.91 -15.25
CA VAL A 488 14.19 -3.34 -15.32
C VAL A 488 14.98 -4.15 -14.29
N ALA A 489 16.30 -3.94 -14.18
CA ALA A 489 17.11 -4.59 -13.16
C ALA A 489 16.68 -4.22 -11.73
N LEU A 490 16.29 -2.96 -11.50
CA LEU A 490 15.76 -2.52 -10.21
C LEU A 490 14.45 -3.22 -9.87
N GLU A 491 13.54 -3.32 -10.83
CA GLU A 491 12.25 -3.99 -10.64
C GLU A 491 12.45 -5.48 -10.36
N ARG A 492 13.36 -6.14 -11.08
CA ARG A 492 13.72 -7.54 -10.80
C ARG A 492 14.23 -7.77 -9.38
N ASN A 493 14.90 -6.79 -8.77
CA ASN A 493 15.35 -6.88 -7.37
C ASN A 493 14.22 -6.59 -6.36
N ARG A 494 13.22 -5.78 -6.74
CA ARG A 494 12.06 -5.47 -5.90
C ARG A 494 11.02 -6.58 -5.93
N ASN A 495 10.79 -7.14 -7.11
CA ASN A 495 9.89 -8.25 -7.37
C ASN A 495 10.69 -9.41 -8.01
N PRO A 496 11.37 -10.26 -7.20
CA PRO A 496 12.09 -11.43 -7.70
C PRO A 496 11.21 -12.51 -8.32
N THR A 497 9.89 -12.36 -8.32
CA THR A 497 8.94 -13.25 -8.98
C THR A 497 8.47 -12.74 -10.34
N ALA A 498 8.77 -11.48 -10.70
CA ALA A 498 8.40 -10.90 -11.99
C ALA A 498 9.02 -11.66 -13.17
N ARG A 499 8.17 -12.04 -14.14
CA ARG A 499 8.52 -12.77 -15.37
C ARG A 499 8.30 -11.93 -16.62
N ILE A 500 7.36 -10.99 -16.58
CA ILE A 500 7.16 -10.01 -17.64
C ILE A 500 7.29 -8.62 -17.01
N ILE A 501 8.11 -7.77 -17.63
CA ILE A 501 8.34 -6.41 -17.16
C ILE A 501 8.22 -5.47 -18.36
N TYR A 502 7.31 -4.50 -18.28
CA TYR A 502 7.12 -3.52 -19.34
C TYR A 502 7.24 -2.08 -18.84
N THR A 503 7.58 -1.16 -19.75
CA THR A 503 7.73 0.26 -19.49
C THR A 503 6.72 1.10 -20.25
N ASP A 504 6.66 2.40 -19.95
CA ASP A 504 6.00 3.37 -20.83
C ASP A 504 6.86 3.64 -22.06
N GLU A 505 6.27 4.28 -23.06
CA GLU A 505 6.91 4.63 -24.33
C GLU A 505 6.47 6.02 -24.81
N ASP A 506 7.23 6.60 -25.72
CA ASP A 506 6.81 7.79 -26.48
C ASP A 506 7.21 7.65 -27.95
N LYS A 507 6.80 8.62 -28.76
CA LYS A 507 7.16 8.67 -30.18
C LYS A 507 8.37 9.54 -30.42
N LEU A 508 9.12 9.20 -31.47
CA LEU A 508 10.33 9.87 -31.91
C LEU A 508 10.22 10.18 -33.41
N ASP A 509 10.43 11.43 -33.81
CA ASP A 509 10.49 11.78 -35.23
C ASP A 509 11.88 11.49 -35.84
N ASP A 510 11.99 11.67 -37.15
CA ASP A 510 13.23 11.48 -37.91
C ASP A 510 14.37 12.43 -37.51
N ASN A 511 14.03 13.56 -36.88
CA ASN A 511 14.97 14.54 -36.34
C ASN A 511 15.40 14.22 -34.89
N GLY A 512 14.77 13.22 -34.27
CA GLY A 512 15.03 12.84 -32.89
C GLY A 512 14.28 13.68 -31.84
N LYS A 513 13.26 14.45 -32.25
CA LYS A 513 12.35 15.11 -31.33
C LYS A 513 11.31 14.10 -30.83
N ARG A 514 11.12 14.09 -29.51
CA ARG A 514 10.18 13.19 -28.83
C ARG A 514 8.82 13.86 -28.65
N PHE A 515 7.75 13.10 -28.79
CA PHE A 515 6.35 13.57 -28.71
C PHE A 515 5.39 12.42 -28.37
N SER A 516 4.11 12.72 -28.13
CA SER A 516 3.04 11.75 -27.86
C SER A 516 3.42 10.65 -26.84
N PRO A 517 3.69 10.99 -25.58
CA PRO A 517 3.96 9.99 -24.55
C PRO A 517 2.74 9.09 -24.33
N TYR A 518 2.99 7.79 -24.22
CA TYR A 518 1.99 6.79 -23.83
C TYR A 518 2.34 6.22 -22.45
N PHE A 519 1.73 6.81 -21.41
CA PHE A 519 1.83 6.33 -20.04
C PHE A 519 0.84 5.19 -19.82
N LYS A 520 1.34 3.97 -19.73
CA LYS A 520 0.54 2.74 -19.70
C LYS A 520 -0.05 2.53 -18.31
N SER A 521 -1.16 1.80 -18.25
CA SER A 521 -1.72 1.35 -16.98
C SER A 521 -0.83 0.29 -16.33
N SER A 522 -1.05 0.03 -15.04
CA SER A 522 -0.61 -1.22 -14.40
C SER A 522 -1.22 -2.44 -15.10
N TRP A 523 -0.67 -3.62 -14.81
CA TRP A 523 -1.13 -4.88 -15.40
C TRP A 523 -2.63 -5.07 -15.21
N ASP A 524 -3.34 -5.04 -16.33
CA ASP A 524 -4.76 -5.33 -16.49
C ASP A 524 -4.89 -6.43 -17.56
N PRO A 525 -5.25 -7.66 -17.17
CA PRO A 525 -5.37 -8.77 -18.10
C PRO A 525 -6.57 -8.62 -19.04
N GLU A 526 -7.67 -8.02 -18.61
CA GLU A 526 -8.85 -7.82 -19.46
C GLU A 526 -8.55 -6.80 -20.55
N PHE A 527 -7.91 -5.69 -20.18
CA PHE A 527 -7.47 -4.70 -21.15
C PHE A 527 -6.44 -5.27 -22.13
N PHE A 528 -5.51 -6.09 -21.62
CA PHE A 528 -4.50 -6.73 -22.46
C PHE A 528 -5.09 -7.65 -23.51
N LEU A 529 -6.13 -8.44 -23.18
CA LEU A 529 -6.81 -9.32 -24.13
C LEU A 529 -7.52 -8.55 -25.26
N THR A 530 -7.85 -7.28 -25.03
CA THR A 530 -8.49 -6.43 -26.06
C THR A 530 -7.49 -5.64 -26.91
N GLN A 531 -6.30 -5.37 -26.39
CA GLN A 531 -5.23 -4.70 -27.13
C GLN A 531 -3.85 -4.93 -26.52
N ASN A 532 -2.83 -5.02 -27.38
CA ASN A 532 -1.44 -5.10 -26.98
C ASN A 532 -0.90 -3.75 -26.44
N TYR A 533 -1.36 -3.31 -25.27
CA TYR A 533 -0.81 -2.09 -24.65
C TYR A 533 0.58 -2.30 -24.04
N LEU A 534 1.03 -3.56 -23.86
CA LEU A 534 2.36 -3.88 -23.35
C LEU A 534 3.43 -3.45 -24.35
N ALA A 535 3.30 -3.88 -25.60
CA ALA A 535 4.13 -3.49 -26.75
C ALA A 535 5.60 -3.20 -26.36
N HIS A 536 6.00 -1.93 -26.37
CA HIS A 536 7.38 -1.51 -26.10
C HIS A 536 7.53 -0.73 -24.77
N PHE A 537 8.61 -0.81 -24.03
CA PHE A 537 9.61 -1.85 -24.03
C PHE A 537 9.14 -2.97 -23.13
N CYS A 538 8.92 -4.16 -23.67
CA CYS A 538 8.56 -5.35 -22.91
C CYS A 538 9.76 -6.31 -22.82
N LEU A 539 10.02 -6.84 -21.62
CA LEU A 539 10.98 -7.91 -21.38
C LEU A 539 10.31 -9.11 -20.73
N ILE A 540 10.58 -10.29 -21.27
CA ILE A 540 10.03 -11.56 -20.84
C ILE A 540 11.16 -12.46 -20.36
N ASP A 541 10.97 -13.16 -19.26
CA ASP A 541 11.89 -14.16 -18.74
C ASP A 541 12.16 -15.22 -19.83
N ALA A 542 13.44 -15.44 -20.12
CA ALA A 542 13.87 -16.22 -21.27
C ALA A 542 13.43 -17.69 -21.22
N GLU A 543 13.19 -18.23 -20.01
CA GLU A 543 12.62 -19.57 -19.86
C GLU A 543 11.20 -19.65 -20.44
N PHE A 544 10.38 -18.63 -20.22
CA PHE A 544 8.99 -18.58 -20.66
C PHE A 544 8.89 -18.35 -22.17
N VAL A 545 9.76 -17.52 -22.75
CA VAL A 545 9.86 -17.36 -24.21
C VAL A 545 10.20 -18.69 -24.89
N ARG A 546 11.16 -19.45 -24.33
CA ARG A 546 11.55 -20.76 -24.88
C ARG A 546 10.44 -21.80 -24.72
N ARG A 547 9.77 -21.86 -23.56
CA ARG A 547 8.61 -22.74 -23.35
C ARG A 547 7.45 -22.43 -24.29
N ALA A 548 7.23 -21.16 -24.59
CA ALA A 548 6.22 -20.75 -25.55
C ALA A 548 6.56 -21.16 -27.00
N GLY A 549 7.82 -21.55 -27.27
CA GLY A 549 8.28 -21.92 -28.62
C GLY A 549 8.74 -20.75 -29.49
N GLY A 550 9.03 -19.58 -28.89
CA GLY A 550 9.44 -18.40 -29.64
C GLY A 550 8.31 -17.77 -30.46
N PHE A 551 8.69 -17.07 -31.54
CA PHE A 551 7.77 -16.36 -32.43
C PHE A 551 7.16 -17.32 -33.46
N ARG A 552 5.85 -17.20 -33.71
CA ARG A 552 5.15 -18.01 -34.71
C ARG A 552 5.07 -17.29 -36.06
N SER A 553 5.28 -18.02 -37.14
CA SER A 553 4.95 -17.54 -38.49
C SER A 553 3.43 -17.48 -38.66
N GLY A 554 2.94 -16.54 -39.47
CA GLY A 554 1.52 -16.26 -39.68
C GLY A 554 0.95 -15.15 -38.79
N PHE A 555 1.74 -14.65 -37.83
CA PHE A 555 1.38 -13.54 -36.94
C PHE A 555 2.20 -12.28 -37.24
N GLU A 556 2.75 -12.13 -38.44
CA GLU A 556 3.58 -10.99 -38.81
C GLU A 556 2.77 -9.68 -38.70
N GLY A 557 3.28 -8.73 -37.91
CA GLY A 557 2.58 -7.50 -37.53
C GLY A 557 2.00 -7.54 -36.11
N ALA A 558 1.79 -8.72 -35.53
CA ALA A 558 1.31 -8.94 -34.16
C ALA A 558 2.13 -10.02 -33.41
N GLN A 559 3.33 -10.33 -33.91
CA GLN A 559 4.15 -11.44 -33.44
C GLN A 559 4.59 -11.30 -31.98
N ASP A 560 4.75 -10.07 -31.51
CA ASP A 560 5.04 -9.72 -30.13
C ASP A 560 3.81 -9.95 -29.24
N TYR A 561 2.62 -9.55 -29.70
CA TYR A 561 1.37 -9.76 -28.97
C TYR A 561 1.06 -11.24 -28.80
N ASP A 562 1.15 -12.02 -29.88
CA ASP A 562 1.04 -13.49 -29.87
C ASP A 562 1.97 -14.14 -28.82
N LEU A 563 3.24 -13.75 -28.84
CA LEU A 563 4.23 -14.28 -27.91
C LEU A 563 3.90 -13.93 -26.46
N VAL A 564 3.54 -12.67 -26.20
CA VAL A 564 3.22 -12.21 -24.85
C VAL A 564 1.98 -12.91 -24.31
N LEU A 565 0.92 -13.10 -25.12
CA LEU A 565 -0.28 -13.85 -24.74
C LEU A 565 0.09 -15.26 -24.23
N ARG A 566 0.86 -16.02 -25.03
CA ARG A 566 1.32 -17.37 -24.67
C ARG A 566 2.24 -17.39 -23.45
N CYS A 567 2.98 -16.31 -23.19
CA CYS A 567 3.83 -16.21 -22.00
C CYS A 567 3.02 -15.86 -20.74
N VAL A 568 2.00 -15.00 -20.86
CA VAL A 568 1.10 -14.62 -19.77
C VAL A 568 0.30 -15.82 -19.27
N GLU A 569 -0.17 -16.69 -20.16
CA GLU A 569 -0.88 -17.94 -19.80
C GLU A 569 -0.08 -18.88 -18.88
N GLN A 570 1.25 -18.75 -18.86
CA GLN A 570 2.14 -19.60 -18.07
C GLN A 570 2.48 -19.02 -16.68
N ILE A 571 2.02 -17.81 -16.34
CA ILE A 571 2.41 -17.09 -15.12
C ILE A 571 1.22 -16.56 -14.33
N GLY A 572 1.41 -16.32 -13.03
CA GLY A 572 0.40 -15.67 -12.20
C GLY A 572 0.33 -14.16 -12.42
N PRO A 573 -0.81 -13.50 -12.13
CA PRO A 573 -1.02 -12.07 -12.38
C PRO A 573 -0.04 -11.16 -11.61
N GLY A 574 0.46 -11.58 -10.45
CA GLY A 574 1.47 -10.85 -9.68
C GLY A 574 2.90 -10.89 -10.28
N GLN A 575 3.10 -11.61 -11.39
CA GLN A 575 4.39 -11.78 -12.05
C GLN A 575 4.56 -10.89 -13.30
N VAL A 576 3.56 -10.06 -13.62
CA VAL A 576 3.66 -9.00 -14.62
C VAL A 576 3.86 -7.66 -13.90
N ALA A 577 4.93 -6.95 -14.23
CA ALA A 577 5.30 -5.71 -13.56
C ALA A 577 5.38 -4.53 -14.53
N HIS A 578 4.72 -3.42 -14.16
CA HIS A 578 4.81 -2.15 -14.86
C HIS A 578 5.87 -1.25 -14.23
N ILE A 579 6.72 -0.65 -15.07
CA ILE A 579 7.62 0.43 -14.69
C ILE A 579 7.07 1.73 -15.28
N PRO A 580 6.52 2.65 -14.46
CA PRO A 580 5.95 3.92 -14.94
C PRO A 580 7.06 4.93 -15.29
N ARG A 581 7.81 4.61 -16.35
CA ARG A 581 8.94 5.35 -16.91
C ARG A 581 8.96 5.13 -18.41
N ILE A 582 9.24 6.19 -19.16
CA ILE A 582 9.53 6.08 -20.60
C ILE A 582 10.84 5.32 -20.76
N GLY A 583 10.76 4.06 -21.22
CA GLY A 583 11.89 3.18 -21.49
C GLY A 583 12.22 3.05 -22.98
N TYR A 584 11.27 3.40 -23.83
CA TYR A 584 11.30 3.19 -25.28
C TYR A 584 10.91 4.45 -26.05
N HIS A 585 11.53 4.65 -27.21
CA HIS A 585 11.26 5.75 -28.14
C HIS A 585 10.93 5.14 -29.51
N TRP A 586 9.63 5.06 -29.81
CA TRP A 586 9.09 4.45 -31.03
C TRP A 586 9.14 5.44 -32.19
N ARG A 587 9.82 5.11 -33.27
CA ARG A 587 9.98 5.99 -34.43
C ARG A 587 8.69 6.06 -35.24
N SER A 588 8.22 7.29 -35.41
CA SER A 588 7.13 7.62 -36.31
C SER A 588 7.72 8.10 -37.63
N ALA A 589 7.81 7.21 -38.60
CA ALA A 589 8.18 7.52 -39.99
C ALA A 589 6.92 7.58 -40.88
N GLU A 590 6.98 8.35 -41.97
CA GLU A 590 5.92 8.44 -42.98
C GLU A 590 5.63 7.03 -43.55
N GLY A 591 4.41 6.51 -43.35
CA GLY A 591 4.03 5.13 -43.73
C GLY A 591 4.29 4.05 -42.65
N SER A 592 4.65 4.42 -41.43
CA SER A 592 4.75 3.52 -40.27
C SER A 592 3.39 3.30 -39.60
N THR A 593 3.20 2.14 -38.96
CA THR A 593 2.06 1.86 -38.05
C THR A 593 1.99 2.82 -36.87
N ALA A 594 3.08 3.54 -36.60
CA ALA A 594 3.15 4.62 -35.62
C ALA A 594 2.30 5.85 -35.99
N GLU A 595 2.07 6.14 -37.27
CA GLU A 595 1.27 7.30 -37.71
C GLU A 595 -0.20 6.97 -37.93
N THR A 596 -0.48 5.83 -38.55
CA THR A 596 -1.85 5.38 -38.82
C THR A 596 -1.95 3.87 -38.75
N THR A 597 -2.98 3.35 -38.08
CA THR A 597 -3.32 1.92 -38.01
C THR A 597 -3.63 1.31 -39.39
N ALA A 598 -3.78 2.15 -40.42
CA ALA A 598 -4.01 1.79 -41.81
C ALA A 598 -2.73 1.45 -42.60
N ALA A 599 -1.53 1.74 -42.06
CA ALA A 599 -0.26 1.55 -42.77
C ALA A 599 0.10 0.07 -43.03
N LYS A 600 -0.45 -0.87 -42.24
CA LYS A 600 -0.26 -2.33 -42.42
C LYS A 600 -1.59 -3.08 -42.18
N PRO A 601 -2.48 -3.19 -43.19
CA PRO A 601 -3.79 -3.83 -43.05
C PRO A 601 -3.71 -5.29 -42.56
N TYR A 602 -2.64 -6.01 -42.94
CA TYR A 602 -2.42 -7.41 -42.54
C TYR A 602 -2.22 -7.58 -41.02
N ALA A 603 -1.75 -6.55 -40.32
CA ALA A 603 -1.54 -6.62 -38.87
C ALA A 603 -2.87 -6.77 -38.09
N HIS A 604 -4.01 -6.31 -38.64
CA HIS A 604 -5.33 -6.49 -38.03
C HIS A 604 -5.88 -7.91 -38.17
N GLY A 605 -5.51 -8.63 -39.22
CA GLY A 605 -5.89 -10.05 -39.36
C GLY A 605 -4.97 -10.97 -38.54
N ALA A 606 -3.77 -10.49 -38.19
CA ALA A 606 -2.80 -11.21 -37.38
C ALA A 606 -3.00 -11.00 -35.86
N ALA A 607 -3.45 -9.82 -35.44
CA ALA A 607 -3.84 -9.51 -34.06
C ALA A 607 -5.20 -10.10 -33.71
#